data_AF-A0A2R5GL20-F1
#
_entry.id   AF-A0A2R5GL20-F1
#
_cell.length_a   1.000
_cell.length_b   1.000
_cell.length_c   1.000
_cell.angle_alpha   90.00
_cell.angle_beta   90.00
_cell.angle_gamma   90.00
#
_symmetry.space_group_name_H-M   'P 1'
#
loop_
_entity.id
_entity.type
_entity.pdbx_description
1 polymer ?
#
loop_
_entity_poly.entity_id
_entity_poly.type
_entity_poly.pdbx_seq_one_letter_code
_entity_poly.pdbx_strand_id
1 'polypeptide(L)'
;MEKLPRYLQTHCLSYLGCQDAARAMGTSKDMLFLLTGLEQQATSLVVESARDSAKDIEEDSAKETLPRQEDSAKKAHFADQVLDKAMSRLTARPQFAVVFYKDTSCRQRIASFAEHKLPRGVPVLAAQVQDVQSCAGGDEIPNTESNMVVEMGAFPGAVCVGFALDGSTTQSGVLPAGHEATFWKVFVILACGSASHTRVPSLIEELHGAYPAATVIGGISGTVSLFEGNASSHTFLRNGYAVLAFGGNVPLRACVSLGLEPISPLVTVETATWASDSEMDVVMVRQGDSVVAATHWLSHASEGTIGIKFSGQSGFQLVEDASFTVGMDGVPRLRVMLENAPANANPEGATMGTFVATTRAAVSDLHKMLDRLKAHLAQNDERVLAGLMFSCSARGPHPMTKETGPMLDARAFQDKFGVPLIGFYAGGEIGPRARALVDGEAFESSRAVVQGYTVVYGVFIVPHNSFSPLELYGNVTAEHTARIRDFLAGKRPLYDQ
;
A
#
# COMPACT_ATOMS: atom_id res chain seq x y z
N MET A 1 39.48 -20.83 24.08
CA MET A 1 38.02 -20.71 24.23
C MET A 1 37.46 -20.21 22.92
N GLU A 2 36.64 -21.06 22.29
CA GLU A 2 36.06 -20.85 20.98
C GLU A 2 35.13 -19.63 20.97
N LYS A 3 35.15 -18.91 19.84
CA LYS A 3 34.25 -17.77 19.59
C LYS A 3 32.81 -18.30 19.59
N LEU A 4 31.92 -17.67 20.35
CA LEU A 4 30.50 -17.77 20.02
C LEU A 4 30.31 -17.26 18.58
N PRO A 5 29.73 -18.06 17.67
CA PRO A 5 29.44 -17.63 16.31
C PRO A 5 28.64 -16.32 16.30
N ARG A 6 28.94 -15.40 15.37
CA ARG A 6 28.31 -14.07 15.30
C ARG A 6 26.78 -14.13 15.25
N TYR A 7 26.20 -15.17 14.62
CA TYR A 7 24.74 -15.35 14.61
C TYR A 7 24.16 -15.57 16.02
N LEU A 8 24.87 -16.28 16.91
CA LEU A 8 24.47 -16.51 18.30
C LEU A 8 24.54 -15.23 19.14
N GLN A 9 25.48 -14.32 18.85
CA GLN A 9 25.57 -13.02 19.54
C GLN A 9 24.40 -12.10 19.15
N THR A 10 24.04 -12.07 17.86
CA THR A 10 22.86 -11.36 17.36
C THR A 10 21.57 -11.98 17.89
N HIS A 11 21.51 -13.31 17.99
CA HIS A 11 20.36 -14.05 18.50
C HIS A 11 20.16 -13.89 20.01
N CYS A 12 21.26 -13.80 20.79
CA CYS A 12 21.19 -13.49 22.22
C CYS A 12 20.69 -12.07 22.47
N LEU A 13 21.09 -11.08 21.67
CA LEU A 13 20.65 -9.69 21.82
C LEU A 13 19.20 -9.46 21.40
N SER A 14 18.69 -10.18 20.39
CA SER A 14 17.27 -10.16 20.03
C SER A 14 16.37 -10.80 21.10
N TYR A 15 16.94 -11.64 21.98
CA TYR A 15 16.23 -12.36 23.04
C TYR A 15 16.24 -11.65 24.40
N LEU A 16 17.15 -10.71 24.64
CA LEU A 16 17.25 -10.00 25.90
C LEU A 16 16.14 -8.94 25.98
N GLY A 17 15.14 -9.20 26.82
CA GLY A 17 14.08 -8.24 27.12
C GLY A 17 14.63 -6.88 27.59
N CYS A 18 13.85 -5.82 27.41
CA CYS A 18 14.26 -4.42 27.63
C CYS A 18 15.00 -4.15 28.96
N GLN A 19 14.74 -4.91 30.03
CA GLN A 19 15.39 -4.73 31.32
C GLN A 19 16.87 -5.17 31.36
N ASP A 20 17.24 -6.22 30.64
CA ASP A 20 18.63 -6.71 30.59
C ASP A 20 19.47 -5.93 29.57
N ALA A 21 18.85 -5.52 28.46
CA ALA A 21 19.43 -4.55 27.55
C ALA A 21 19.68 -3.20 28.24
N ALA A 22 18.74 -2.71 29.07
CA ALA A 22 18.91 -1.46 29.82
C ALA A 22 20.06 -1.50 30.84
N ARG A 23 20.29 -2.65 31.49
CA ARG A 23 21.47 -2.84 32.36
C ARG A 23 22.77 -2.84 31.57
N ALA A 24 22.81 -3.45 30.40
CA ALA A 24 23.98 -3.41 29.52
C ALA A 24 24.24 -1.98 29.00
N MET A 25 23.19 -1.28 28.56
CA MET A 25 23.24 0.10 28.08
C MET A 25 23.67 1.11 29.15
N GLY A 26 23.29 0.89 30.42
CA GLY A 26 23.67 1.76 31.54
C GLY A 26 25.16 1.75 31.90
N THR A 27 25.96 0.84 31.32
CA THR A 27 27.36 0.66 31.69
C THR A 27 28.37 1.05 30.61
N SER A 28 27.94 1.32 29.37
CA SER A 28 28.85 1.73 28.30
C SER A 28 28.14 2.49 27.18
N LYS A 29 28.56 3.74 26.94
CA LYS A 29 28.14 4.54 25.78
C LYS A 29 28.45 3.83 24.46
N ASP A 30 29.54 3.08 24.39
CA ASP A 30 29.96 2.36 23.18
C ASP A 30 29.02 1.21 22.85
N MET A 31 28.46 0.54 23.86
CA MET A 31 27.48 -0.53 23.67
C MET A 31 26.14 0.01 23.21
N LEU A 32 25.76 1.22 23.69
CA LEU A 32 24.61 1.95 23.18
C LEU A 32 24.80 2.31 21.70
N PHE A 33 25.95 2.88 21.32
CA PHE A 33 26.25 3.18 19.91
C PHE A 33 26.25 1.93 19.01
N LEU A 34 26.79 0.81 19.50
CA LEU A 34 26.84 -0.44 18.74
C LEU A 34 25.46 -1.07 18.59
N LEU A 35 24.61 -1.03 19.62
CA LEU A 35 23.22 -1.50 19.56
C LEU A 35 22.35 -0.58 18.69
N THR A 36 22.48 0.74 18.82
CA THR A 36 21.80 1.69 17.94
C THR A 36 22.25 1.49 16.48
N GLY A 37 23.54 1.21 16.25
CA GLY A 37 24.06 0.87 14.93
C GLY A 37 23.52 -0.47 14.39
N LEU A 38 23.32 -1.47 15.24
CA LEU A 38 22.75 -2.77 14.84
C LEU A 38 21.23 -2.71 14.60
N GLU A 39 20.49 -2.00 15.45
CA GLU A 39 19.06 -1.72 15.25
C GLU A 39 18.82 -0.88 13.99
N GLN A 40 19.75 0.03 13.68
CA GLN A 40 19.72 0.80 12.42
C GLN A 40 19.97 -0.05 11.17
N GLN A 41 20.43 -1.29 11.32
CA GLN A 41 20.87 -2.16 10.23
C GLN A 41 19.92 -3.31 9.91
N ALA A 42 18.77 -3.45 10.56
CA ALA A 42 17.85 -4.56 10.28
C ALA A 42 16.50 -4.06 9.75
N THR A 43 16.44 -3.71 8.47
CA THR A 43 15.14 -3.65 7.78
C THR A 43 14.58 -5.06 7.72
N SER A 44 13.51 -5.31 8.45
CA SER A 44 12.83 -6.60 8.49
C SER A 44 11.40 -6.40 8.03
N LEU A 45 10.98 -7.16 7.02
CA LEU A 45 9.61 -7.18 6.54
C LEU A 45 9.22 -8.63 6.34
N VAL A 46 8.16 -9.04 7.02
CA VAL A 46 7.69 -10.42 7.01
C VAL A 46 6.24 -10.43 6.61
N VAL A 47 5.93 -11.25 5.61
CA VAL A 47 4.57 -11.59 5.22
C VAL A 47 4.32 -13.03 5.57
N GLU A 48 3.19 -13.30 6.21
CA GLU A 48 2.69 -14.64 6.44
C GLU A 48 1.24 -14.77 6.02
N SER A 49 0.96 -15.91 5.41
CA SER A 49 -0.36 -16.42 5.14
C SER A 49 -0.39 -17.88 5.57
N ALA A 50 -1.59 -18.41 5.79
CA ALA A 50 -1.73 -19.85 5.84
C ALA A 50 -2.88 -20.28 4.92
N ARG A 51 -2.97 -21.58 4.66
CA ARG A 51 -4.06 -22.19 3.88
C ARG A 51 -4.97 -22.94 4.82
N ASP A 52 -6.28 -22.81 4.65
CA ASP A 52 -7.18 -23.78 5.25
C ASP A 52 -6.91 -25.10 4.51
N SER A 53 -6.21 -26.04 5.15
CA SER A 53 -5.85 -27.34 4.55
C SER A 53 -7.06 -28.27 4.38
N ALA A 54 -8.28 -27.72 4.34
CA ALA A 54 -9.53 -28.46 4.25
C ALA A 54 -9.61 -29.34 2.99
N LYS A 55 -8.87 -29.01 1.92
CA LYS A 55 -8.76 -29.87 0.73
C LYS A 55 -8.05 -31.20 0.97
N ASP A 56 -7.20 -31.31 2.00
CA ASP A 56 -6.59 -32.59 2.37
C ASP A 56 -7.54 -33.45 3.23
N ILE A 57 -8.74 -32.93 3.58
CA ILE A 57 -9.71 -33.59 4.46
C ILE A 57 -11.00 -33.96 3.70
N GLU A 58 -11.35 -33.23 2.62
CA GLU A 58 -12.59 -33.47 1.86
C GLU A 58 -12.64 -34.81 1.08
N GLU A 59 -11.52 -35.50 0.85
CA GLU A 59 -11.55 -36.83 0.23
C GLU A 59 -12.06 -37.94 1.17
N ASP A 60 -12.17 -37.70 2.49
CA ASP A 60 -12.55 -38.73 3.47
C ASP A 60 -13.91 -38.52 4.15
N SER A 61 -14.59 -37.38 3.92
CA SER A 61 -15.72 -36.94 4.78
C SER A 61 -17.11 -36.88 4.10
N ALA A 62 -17.38 -37.68 3.07
CA ALA A 62 -18.69 -37.69 2.40
C ALA A 62 -19.88 -38.23 3.24
N LYS A 63 -19.72 -38.44 4.56
CA LYS A 63 -20.78 -38.97 5.44
C LYS A 63 -20.65 -38.43 6.86
N GLU A 64 -21.13 -37.22 7.16
CA GLU A 64 -21.83 -36.90 8.43
C GLU A 64 -22.19 -35.41 8.51
N THR A 65 -23.47 -35.14 8.75
CA THR A 65 -24.05 -33.81 8.99
C THR A 65 -24.20 -33.55 10.49
N LEU A 66 -23.12 -33.16 11.18
CA LEU A 66 -23.08 -32.61 12.56
C LEU A 66 -21.82 -31.71 12.72
N PRO A 67 -21.80 -30.65 13.56
CA PRO A 67 -21.99 -29.28 13.07
C PRO A 67 -20.86 -28.28 13.41
N ARG A 68 -20.74 -27.23 12.58
CA ARG A 68 -20.19 -25.84 12.70
C ARG A 68 -19.29 -25.37 13.88
N GLN A 69 -19.32 -25.96 15.07
CA GLN A 69 -18.51 -25.52 16.21
C GLN A 69 -17.04 -25.94 16.09
N GLU A 70 -16.74 -27.13 15.55
CA GLU A 70 -15.35 -27.57 15.36
C GLU A 70 -14.58 -26.66 14.38
N ASP A 71 -15.27 -26.14 13.36
CA ASP A 71 -14.67 -25.25 12.36
C ASP A 71 -14.16 -23.94 12.96
N SER A 72 -14.88 -23.38 13.95
CA SER A 72 -14.48 -22.13 14.60
C SER A 72 -13.18 -22.28 15.40
N ALA A 73 -13.01 -23.40 16.12
CA ALA A 73 -11.80 -23.66 16.89
C ALA A 73 -10.58 -23.90 15.98
N LYS A 74 -10.77 -24.62 14.87
CA LYS A 74 -9.71 -24.84 13.86
C LYS A 74 -9.27 -23.52 13.22
N LYS A 75 -10.21 -22.68 12.78
CA LYS A 75 -9.94 -21.34 12.23
C LYS A 75 -9.23 -20.42 13.22
N ALA A 76 -9.60 -20.50 14.49
CA ALA A 76 -8.97 -19.72 15.54
C ALA A 76 -7.50 -20.12 15.75
N HIS A 77 -7.21 -21.42 15.77
CA HIS A 77 -5.85 -21.93 15.86
C HIS A 77 -4.97 -21.50 14.68
N PHE A 78 -5.56 -21.44 13.49
CA PHE A 78 -4.90 -20.99 12.28
C PHE A 78 -4.43 -19.53 12.35
N ALA A 79 -5.26 -18.62 12.85
CA ALA A 79 -4.89 -17.22 13.00
C ALA A 79 -3.66 -17.05 13.92
N ASP A 80 -3.63 -17.80 15.03
CA ASP A 80 -2.50 -17.81 15.96
C ASP A 80 -1.21 -18.31 15.28
N GLN A 81 -1.29 -19.36 14.45
CA GLN A 81 -0.13 -19.86 13.69
C GLN A 81 0.45 -18.83 12.72
N VAL A 82 -0.40 -18.14 11.96
CA VAL A 82 0.04 -17.10 11.01
C VAL A 82 0.80 -15.99 11.73
N LEU A 83 0.25 -15.53 12.85
CA LEU A 83 0.83 -14.47 13.66
C LEU A 83 2.13 -14.88 14.36
N ASP A 84 2.18 -16.09 14.91
CA ASP A 84 3.37 -16.62 15.58
C ASP A 84 4.51 -16.88 14.59
N LYS A 85 4.17 -17.42 13.42
CA LYS A 85 5.14 -17.61 12.35
C LYS A 85 5.70 -16.27 11.87
N ALA A 86 4.85 -15.24 11.72
CA ALA A 86 5.29 -13.90 11.32
C ALA A 86 6.27 -13.32 12.34
N MET A 87 5.92 -13.38 13.63
CA MET A 87 6.80 -12.93 14.72
C MET A 87 8.12 -13.70 14.76
N SER A 88 8.09 -15.01 14.53
CA SER A 88 9.31 -15.85 14.58
C SER A 88 10.30 -15.54 13.46
N ARG A 89 9.83 -15.01 12.33
CA ARG A 89 10.66 -14.63 11.17
C ARG A 89 11.16 -13.20 11.23
N LEU A 90 10.60 -12.38 12.12
CA LEU A 90 11.08 -11.01 12.30
C LEU A 90 12.51 -11.03 12.85
N THR A 91 13.39 -10.30 12.19
CA THR A 91 14.79 -10.13 12.62
C THR A 91 14.98 -8.87 13.45
N ALA A 92 13.95 -8.02 13.51
CA ALA A 92 13.92 -6.77 14.26
C ALA A 92 12.56 -6.59 14.95
N ARG A 93 12.51 -5.71 15.96
CA ARG A 93 11.27 -5.34 16.63
C ARG A 93 10.31 -4.69 15.63
N PRO A 94 9.09 -5.21 15.44
CA PRO A 94 8.14 -4.61 14.51
C PRO A 94 7.76 -3.21 14.96
N GLN A 95 7.57 -2.32 13.99
CA GLN A 95 7.09 -0.95 14.20
C GLN A 95 5.63 -0.78 13.79
N PHE A 96 5.11 -1.69 12.96
CA PHE A 96 3.71 -1.72 12.55
C PHE A 96 3.32 -3.14 12.13
N ALA A 97 2.03 -3.38 12.02
CA ALA A 97 1.49 -4.54 11.33
C ALA A 97 0.24 -4.16 10.50
N VAL A 98 0.09 -4.80 9.35
CA VAL A 98 -1.12 -4.72 8.50
C VAL A 98 -1.72 -6.13 8.40
N VAL A 99 -3.02 -6.25 8.65
CA VAL A 99 -3.71 -7.54 8.68
C VAL A 99 -4.97 -7.50 7.84
N PHE A 100 -5.13 -8.46 6.92
CA PHE A 100 -6.40 -8.68 6.22
C PHE A 100 -6.96 -10.04 6.59
N TYR A 101 -8.26 -10.11 6.87
CA TYR A 101 -8.91 -11.35 7.29
C TYR A 101 -10.35 -11.45 6.76
N LYS A 102 -10.83 -12.67 6.54
CA LYS A 102 -12.22 -12.93 6.08
C LYS A 102 -13.18 -13.11 7.25
N ASP A 103 -12.75 -13.89 8.25
CA ASP A 103 -13.61 -14.38 9.33
C ASP A 103 -13.52 -13.51 10.57
N THR A 104 -14.67 -13.14 11.16
CA THR A 104 -14.73 -12.34 12.39
C THR A 104 -14.06 -12.98 13.60
N SER A 105 -13.90 -14.31 13.61
CA SER A 105 -13.16 -15.03 14.66
C SER A 105 -11.67 -14.65 14.69
N CYS A 106 -11.07 -14.34 13.53
CA CYS A 106 -9.69 -13.86 13.44
C CYS A 106 -9.50 -12.54 14.21
N ARG A 107 -10.52 -11.68 14.26
CA ARG A 107 -10.44 -10.37 14.94
C ARG A 107 -10.09 -10.50 16.43
N GLN A 108 -10.72 -11.45 17.13
CA GLN A 108 -10.42 -11.66 18.56
C GLN A 108 -8.99 -12.16 18.77
N ARG A 109 -8.48 -12.97 17.83
CA ARG A 109 -7.10 -13.45 17.86
C ARG A 109 -6.10 -12.34 17.56
N ILE A 110 -6.38 -11.48 16.59
CA ILE A 110 -5.58 -10.29 16.30
C ILE A 110 -5.54 -9.36 17.53
N ALA A 111 -6.67 -9.15 18.20
CA ALA A 111 -6.72 -8.37 19.43
C ALA A 111 -5.84 -8.97 20.53
N SER A 112 -5.99 -10.28 20.79
CA SER A 112 -5.18 -11.00 21.79
C SER A 112 -3.69 -10.99 21.46
N PHE A 113 -3.36 -11.16 20.19
CA PHE A 113 -2.00 -11.07 19.69
C PHE A 113 -1.39 -9.67 19.87
N ALA A 114 -2.14 -8.63 19.52
CA ALA A 114 -1.71 -7.26 19.72
C ALA A 114 -1.48 -6.96 21.21
N GLU A 115 -2.39 -7.43 22.08
CA GLU A 115 -2.28 -7.22 23.53
C GLU A 115 -1.11 -7.98 24.16
N HIS A 116 -0.86 -9.23 23.76
CA HIS A 116 0.07 -10.12 24.49
C HIS A 116 1.40 -10.38 23.80
N LYS A 117 1.49 -10.24 22.48
CA LYS A 117 2.68 -10.63 21.71
C LYS A 117 3.35 -9.46 21.00
N LEU A 118 2.62 -8.40 20.66
CA LEU A 118 3.23 -7.22 20.06
C LEU A 118 3.89 -6.31 21.11
N PRO A 119 5.04 -5.71 20.77
CA PRO A 119 5.63 -4.68 21.62
C PRO A 119 4.68 -3.50 21.85
N ARG A 120 4.81 -2.84 23.00
CA ARG A 120 3.99 -1.69 23.35
C ARG A 120 4.08 -0.58 22.30
N GLY A 121 2.93 -0.04 21.91
CA GLY A 121 2.81 1.10 21.00
C GLY A 121 2.95 0.75 19.52
N VAL A 122 3.03 -0.53 19.15
CA VAL A 122 3.05 -0.95 17.74
C VAL A 122 1.62 -0.92 17.20
N PRO A 123 1.28 -0.01 16.26
CA PRO A 123 -0.06 0.02 15.68
C PRO A 123 -0.28 -1.18 14.75
N VAL A 124 -1.47 -1.77 14.85
CA VAL A 124 -1.94 -2.84 13.96
C VAL A 124 -3.16 -2.33 13.22
N LEU A 125 -3.01 -2.13 11.91
CA LEU A 125 -4.10 -1.78 11.02
C LEU A 125 -4.69 -3.05 10.44
N ALA A 126 -5.96 -3.34 10.75
CA ALA A 126 -6.60 -4.55 10.29
C ALA A 126 -7.90 -4.25 9.54
N ALA A 127 -8.22 -5.04 8.52
CA ALA A 127 -9.52 -4.98 7.86
C ALA A 127 -10.13 -6.35 7.63
N GLN A 128 -11.44 -6.42 7.81
CA GLN A 128 -12.24 -7.54 7.33
C GLN A 128 -12.55 -7.32 5.85
N VAL A 129 -12.18 -8.30 5.03
CA VAL A 129 -12.30 -8.25 3.57
C VAL A 129 -12.98 -9.51 3.06
N GLN A 130 -13.59 -9.45 1.88
CA GLN A 130 -14.20 -10.64 1.27
C GLN A 130 -13.12 -11.59 0.78
N ASP A 131 -12.12 -11.04 0.09
CA ASP A 131 -11.05 -11.79 -0.52
C ASP A 131 -9.71 -11.18 -0.17
N VAL A 132 -8.97 -11.94 0.64
CA VAL A 132 -7.60 -11.64 0.97
C VAL A 132 -6.72 -12.06 -0.20
N GLN A 133 -5.77 -11.20 -0.53
CA GLN A 133 -4.74 -11.48 -1.51
C GLN A 133 -3.37 -11.54 -0.86
N SER A 134 -2.61 -12.60 -1.14
CA SER A 134 -1.23 -12.67 -0.69
C SER A 134 -0.35 -13.51 -1.59
N CYS A 135 0.89 -13.08 -1.68
CA CYS A 135 2.03 -13.84 -2.15
C CYS A 135 3.09 -13.78 -1.04
N ALA A 136 3.52 -14.91 -0.48
CA ALA A 136 4.50 -14.92 0.61
C ALA A 136 5.96 -14.76 0.11
N GLY A 137 6.16 -14.53 -1.18
CA GLY A 137 7.46 -14.54 -1.87
C GLY A 137 7.84 -15.93 -2.39
N GLY A 138 8.80 -15.99 -3.32
CA GLY A 138 9.26 -17.25 -3.95
C GLY A 138 8.31 -17.83 -5.01
N ASP A 139 8.33 -19.16 -5.19
CA ASP A 139 7.50 -19.87 -6.18
C ASP A 139 6.06 -20.16 -5.69
N GLU A 140 5.66 -19.59 -4.54
CA GLU A 140 4.31 -19.77 -4.02
C GLU A 140 3.28 -19.02 -4.87
N ILE A 141 2.34 -19.76 -5.44
CA ILE A 141 1.22 -19.22 -6.22
C ILE A 141 0.34 -18.37 -5.29
N PRO A 142 -0.08 -17.17 -5.71
CA PRO A 142 -1.04 -16.35 -4.98
C PRO A 142 -2.28 -17.15 -4.57
N ASN A 143 -2.74 -17.01 -3.33
CA ASN A 143 -3.84 -17.83 -2.80
C ASN A 143 -5.05 -17.04 -2.27
N THR A 144 -6.23 -17.27 -2.83
CA THR A 144 -7.52 -16.69 -2.37
C THR A 144 -8.11 -17.43 -1.17
N GLU A 145 -7.64 -18.64 -0.87
CA GLU A 145 -8.17 -19.49 0.20
C GLU A 145 -7.63 -19.11 1.58
N SER A 146 -6.70 -18.15 1.64
CA SER A 146 -6.19 -17.65 2.91
C SER A 146 -7.29 -16.89 3.67
N ASN A 147 -7.62 -17.37 4.86
CA ASN A 147 -8.57 -16.71 5.77
C ASN A 147 -8.00 -15.46 6.40
N MET A 148 -6.67 -15.36 6.48
CA MET A 148 -5.95 -14.28 7.10
C MET A 148 -4.53 -14.17 6.55
N VAL A 149 -4.06 -12.94 6.40
CA VAL A 149 -2.68 -12.60 6.04
C VAL A 149 -2.20 -11.46 6.92
N VAL A 150 -0.91 -11.46 7.23
CA VAL A 150 -0.27 -10.41 8.02
C VAL A 150 1.02 -9.99 7.37
N GLU A 151 1.26 -8.69 7.35
CA GLU A 151 2.56 -8.09 7.08
C GLU A 151 3.02 -7.34 8.31
N MET A 152 4.26 -7.59 8.75
CA MET A 152 4.90 -6.86 9.85
C MET A 152 6.24 -6.32 9.39
N GLY A 153 6.49 -5.04 9.69
CA GLY A 153 7.69 -4.36 9.23
C GLY A 153 8.39 -3.58 10.33
N ALA A 154 9.70 -3.44 10.16
CA ALA A 154 10.58 -2.58 10.93
C ALA A 154 11.50 -1.83 9.97
N PHE A 155 11.43 -0.51 9.98
CA PHE A 155 12.24 0.39 9.17
C PHE A 155 13.08 1.30 10.08
N PRO A 156 14.41 1.14 10.07
CA PRO A 156 15.31 2.03 10.78
C PRO A 156 15.04 3.52 10.53
N GLY A 157 14.77 4.25 11.60
CA GLY A 157 14.49 5.70 11.54
C GLY A 157 13.10 6.07 11.03
N ALA A 158 12.22 5.11 10.75
CA ALA A 158 10.80 5.38 10.56
C ALA A 158 10.08 5.49 11.91
N VAL A 159 9.09 6.37 11.95
CA VAL A 159 8.11 6.45 13.03
C VAL A 159 6.75 6.07 12.44
N CYS A 160 6.02 5.19 13.12
CA CYS A 160 4.67 4.80 12.70
C CYS A 160 3.68 5.10 13.83
N VAL A 161 2.56 5.74 13.49
CA VAL A 161 1.45 5.98 14.42
C VAL A 161 0.14 5.56 13.77
N GLY A 162 -0.75 4.99 14.57
CA GLY A 162 -2.10 4.65 14.16
C GLY A 162 -3.11 5.66 14.70
N PHE A 163 -4.10 6.04 13.89
CA PHE A 163 -5.29 6.75 14.38
C PHE A 163 -6.53 6.27 13.63
N ALA A 164 -7.69 6.46 14.25
CA ALA A 164 -8.97 6.01 13.71
C ALA A 164 -10.05 7.05 14.00
N LEU A 165 -10.95 7.26 13.03
CA LEU A 165 -12.08 8.16 13.19
C LEU A 165 -13.37 7.44 12.80
N ASP A 166 -14.35 7.48 13.70
CA ASP A 166 -15.71 7.06 13.38
C ASP A 166 -16.34 8.06 12.40
N GLY A 167 -17.05 7.54 11.40
CA GLY A 167 -17.83 8.31 10.44
C GLY A 167 -18.93 9.18 11.07
N SER A 168 -19.22 9.07 12.36
CA SER A 168 -20.08 10.00 13.10
C SER A 168 -19.36 11.28 13.58
N THR A 169 -18.04 11.25 13.73
CA THR A 169 -17.29 12.29 14.44
C THR A 169 -17.08 13.53 13.58
N THR A 170 -17.56 14.70 13.99
CA THR A 170 -17.41 15.96 13.22
C THR A 170 -16.08 16.67 13.43
N GLN A 171 -15.18 16.13 14.27
CA GLN A 171 -13.92 16.78 14.59
C GLN A 171 -12.97 16.83 13.39
N SER A 172 -12.58 18.05 13.01
CA SER A 172 -11.37 18.34 12.23
C SER A 172 -10.13 18.24 13.11
N GLY A 173 -8.96 17.86 12.56
CA GLY A 173 -7.69 17.91 13.29
C GLY A 173 -7.29 16.61 13.99
N VAL A 174 -7.66 15.46 13.41
CA VAL A 174 -7.18 14.14 13.86
C VAL A 174 -5.76 13.85 13.38
N LEU A 175 -5.19 14.74 12.56
CA LEU A 175 -3.83 14.62 12.08
C LEU A 175 -2.84 14.52 13.24
N PRO A 176 -1.83 13.63 13.16
CA PRO A 176 -0.81 13.53 14.18
C PRO A 176 -0.11 14.89 14.36
N ALA A 177 -0.35 15.52 15.51
CA ALA A 177 0.11 16.86 15.81
C ALA A 177 1.61 16.91 16.15
N GLY A 178 2.18 18.12 16.13
CA GLY A 178 3.49 18.39 16.72
C GLY A 178 4.70 18.11 15.82
N HIS A 179 4.50 17.87 14.52
CA HIS A 179 5.57 17.66 13.56
C HIS A 179 5.53 18.68 12.41
N GLU A 180 6.69 18.91 11.79
CA GLU A 180 6.80 19.74 10.58
C GLU A 180 6.06 19.11 9.40
N ALA A 181 5.61 19.94 8.44
CA ALA A 181 4.84 19.54 7.25
C ALA A 181 5.55 18.53 6.33
N THR A 182 6.83 18.25 6.56
CA THR A 182 7.65 17.29 5.80
C THR A 182 7.93 15.99 6.56
N PHE A 183 7.51 15.90 7.82
CA PHE A 183 7.84 14.76 8.67
C PHE A 183 7.07 13.51 8.25
N TRP A 184 5.75 13.62 8.12
CA TRP A 184 4.88 12.54 7.68
C TRP A 184 4.94 12.41 6.16
N LYS A 185 5.33 11.22 5.71
CA LYS A 185 5.59 10.95 4.29
C LYS A 185 4.62 9.96 3.67
N VAL A 186 3.99 9.12 4.48
CA VAL A 186 3.12 8.05 3.99
C VAL A 186 1.90 7.91 4.89
N PHE A 187 0.73 7.75 4.27
CA PHE A 187 -0.51 7.41 4.95
C PHE A 187 -1.13 6.18 4.28
N VAL A 188 -1.40 5.14 5.07
CA VAL A 188 -2.12 3.94 4.64
C VAL A 188 -3.50 3.97 5.26
N ILE A 189 -4.54 4.12 4.44
CA ILE A 189 -5.93 4.34 4.87
C ILE A 189 -6.77 3.10 4.58
N LEU A 190 -7.45 2.58 5.59
CA LEU A 190 -8.54 1.61 5.40
C LEU A 190 -9.84 2.27 5.83
N ALA A 191 -10.81 2.31 4.91
CA ALA A 191 -12.11 2.92 5.15
C ALA A 191 -13.24 1.88 5.10
N CYS A 192 -14.33 2.12 5.80
CA CYS A 192 -15.50 1.25 5.82
C CYS A 192 -16.80 2.04 6.03
N GLY A 193 -17.93 1.41 5.69
CA GLY A 193 -19.26 1.99 5.84
C GLY A 193 -19.53 3.18 4.92
N SER A 194 -20.63 3.89 5.16
CA SER A 194 -21.07 5.02 4.30
C SER A 194 -20.13 6.23 4.33
N ALA A 195 -19.32 6.37 5.37
CA ALA A 195 -18.31 7.42 5.48
C ALA A 195 -17.16 7.27 4.47
N SER A 196 -16.96 6.07 3.89
CA SER A 196 -15.86 5.82 2.96
C SER A 196 -15.91 6.71 1.72
N HIS A 197 -17.10 6.98 1.17
CA HIS A 197 -17.23 7.80 -0.04
C HIS A 197 -17.39 9.30 0.24
N THR A 198 -17.88 9.66 1.43
CA THR A 198 -18.21 11.06 1.76
C THR A 198 -17.12 11.77 2.55
N ARG A 199 -16.36 11.04 3.38
CA ARG A 199 -15.39 11.64 4.30
C ARG A 199 -13.94 11.36 3.96
N VAL A 200 -13.65 10.26 3.28
CA VAL A 200 -12.28 9.96 2.84
C VAL A 200 -11.76 11.03 1.88
N PRO A 201 -12.54 11.56 0.91
CA PRO A 201 -12.08 12.68 0.08
C PRO A 201 -11.65 13.89 0.93
N SER A 202 -12.46 14.31 1.91
CA SER A 202 -12.11 15.42 2.81
C SER A 202 -10.87 15.13 3.66
N LEU A 203 -10.71 13.89 4.15
CA LEU A 203 -9.48 13.49 4.85
C LEU A 203 -8.26 13.58 3.93
N ILE A 204 -8.36 13.11 2.68
CA ILE A 204 -7.27 13.18 1.70
C ILE A 204 -6.91 14.64 1.40
N GLU A 205 -7.91 15.51 1.27
CA GLU A 205 -7.70 16.95 1.13
C GLU A 205 -6.97 17.56 2.33
N GLU A 206 -7.40 17.22 3.55
CA GLU A 206 -6.76 17.66 4.81
C GLU A 206 -5.30 17.16 4.88
N LEU A 207 -5.07 15.89 4.55
CA LEU A 207 -3.74 15.27 4.51
C LEU A 207 -2.82 15.95 3.50
N HIS A 208 -3.27 16.19 2.28
CA HIS A 208 -2.45 16.89 1.29
C HIS A 208 -2.32 18.39 1.56
N GLY A 209 -3.25 18.99 2.31
CA GLY A 209 -3.11 20.35 2.82
C GLY A 209 -1.99 20.48 3.86
N ALA A 210 -1.93 19.53 4.80
CA ALA A 210 -0.92 19.50 5.86
C ALA A 210 0.43 18.92 5.40
N TYR A 211 0.41 17.91 4.53
CA TYR A 211 1.57 17.15 4.05
C TYR A 211 1.53 16.99 2.52
N PRO A 212 1.82 18.06 1.74
CA PRO A 212 1.64 18.05 0.29
C PRO A 212 2.42 16.97 -0.46
N ALA A 213 3.59 16.59 0.05
CA ALA A 213 4.46 15.58 -0.55
C ALA A 213 4.18 14.14 -0.04
N ALA A 214 3.22 13.96 0.87
CA ALA A 214 2.95 12.64 1.42
C ALA A 214 2.28 11.73 0.38
N THR A 215 2.74 10.48 0.35
CA THR A 215 2.09 9.40 -0.38
C THR A 215 0.89 8.92 0.41
N VAL A 216 -0.30 8.88 -0.20
CA VAL A 216 -1.51 8.36 0.43
C VAL A 216 -2.01 7.18 -0.38
N ILE A 217 -2.17 6.03 0.28
CA ILE A 217 -2.65 4.79 -0.32
C ILE A 217 -3.70 4.14 0.57
N GLY A 218 -4.49 3.21 0.04
CA GLY A 218 -5.50 2.53 0.82
C GLY A 218 -6.60 1.88 0.02
N GLY A 219 -7.63 1.42 0.72
CA GLY A 219 -8.80 0.82 0.11
C GLY A 219 -10.02 0.82 1.02
N ILE A 220 -11.20 0.75 0.40
CA ILE A 220 -12.49 0.61 1.08
C ILE A 220 -12.77 -0.87 1.32
N SER A 221 -12.98 -1.24 2.59
CA SER A 221 -13.25 -2.60 3.06
C SER A 221 -14.57 -2.70 3.84
N GLY A 222 -14.90 -3.91 4.31
CA GLY A 222 -16.16 -4.15 5.04
C GLY A 222 -16.16 -3.59 6.45
N THR A 223 -15.13 -3.91 7.23
CA THR A 223 -14.91 -3.33 8.57
C THR A 223 -13.43 -3.10 8.79
N VAL A 224 -13.10 -2.14 9.65
CA VAL A 224 -11.71 -1.76 9.94
C VAL A 224 -11.49 -1.78 11.44
N SER A 225 -10.32 -2.22 11.87
CA SER A 225 -9.88 -2.20 13.26
C SER A 225 -8.51 -1.55 13.36
N LEU A 226 -8.29 -0.77 14.41
CA LEU A 226 -6.98 -0.32 14.81
C LEU A 226 -6.69 -0.86 16.21
N PHE A 227 -5.62 -1.62 16.35
CA PHE A 227 -5.11 -2.09 17.64
C PHE A 227 -3.81 -1.37 17.97
N GLU A 228 -3.53 -1.23 19.25
CA GLU A 228 -2.24 -0.78 19.74
C GLU A 228 -1.58 -1.90 20.54
N GLY A 229 -0.33 -2.22 20.21
CA GLY A 229 0.41 -3.29 20.87
C GLY A 229 0.50 -3.06 22.38
N ASN A 230 0.31 -4.13 23.16
CA ASN A 230 0.29 -4.11 24.64
C ASN A 230 -0.66 -3.06 25.24
N ALA A 231 -1.76 -2.78 24.54
CA ALA A 231 -2.88 -2.00 25.05
C ALA A 231 -4.15 -2.85 24.91
N SER A 232 -4.97 -2.87 25.97
CA SER A 232 -6.30 -3.51 25.89
C SER A 232 -7.29 -2.68 25.06
N SER A 233 -6.91 -1.46 24.65
CA SER A 233 -7.69 -0.59 23.80
C SER A 233 -7.52 -0.93 22.32
N HIS A 234 -8.66 -1.11 21.64
CA HIS A 234 -8.72 -1.20 20.20
C HIS A 234 -9.94 -0.44 19.70
N THR A 235 -9.83 0.15 18.51
CA THR A 235 -10.94 0.84 17.86
C THR A 235 -11.47 -0.05 16.76
N PHE A 236 -12.75 -0.44 16.85
CA PHE A 236 -13.43 -1.20 15.81
C PHE A 236 -14.46 -0.30 15.11
N LEU A 237 -14.31 -0.16 13.79
CA LEU A 237 -15.14 0.69 12.96
C LEU A 237 -15.98 -0.16 12.00
N ARG A 238 -17.28 0.12 12.00
CA ARG A 238 -18.21 -0.30 10.94
C ARG A 238 -18.52 0.84 9.97
N ASN A 239 -18.15 2.05 10.34
CA ASN A 239 -18.33 3.27 9.59
C ASN A 239 -17.21 4.24 9.97
N GLY A 240 -16.39 4.67 9.01
CA GLY A 240 -15.23 5.52 9.27
C GLY A 240 -13.96 4.99 8.63
N TYR A 241 -12.81 5.39 9.17
CA TYR A 241 -11.51 4.99 8.66
C TYR A 241 -10.47 4.80 9.77
N ALA A 242 -9.49 3.95 9.52
CA ALA A 242 -8.26 3.88 10.29
C ALA A 242 -7.05 4.11 9.39
N VAL A 243 -6.02 4.72 9.95
CA VAL A 243 -4.86 5.20 9.22
C VAL A 243 -3.59 4.78 9.94
N LEU A 244 -2.60 4.29 9.19
CA LEU A 244 -1.21 4.30 9.61
C LEU A 244 -0.51 5.48 8.95
N ALA A 245 0.03 6.38 9.77
CA ALA A 245 0.91 7.44 9.31
C ALA A 245 2.36 7.02 9.56
N PHE A 246 3.21 7.19 8.55
CA PHE A 246 4.63 6.93 8.65
C PHE A 246 5.43 8.22 8.39
N GLY A 247 6.36 8.51 9.30
CA GLY A 247 7.28 9.63 9.22
C GLY A 247 8.73 9.18 9.28
N GLY A 248 9.66 10.09 8.99
CA GLY A 248 11.09 9.78 9.00
C GLY A 248 11.57 9.03 7.75
N ASN A 249 12.36 7.96 7.92
CA ASN A 249 12.94 7.20 6.81
C ASN A 249 12.03 6.04 6.37
N VAL A 250 10.97 6.37 5.62
CA VAL A 250 9.96 5.40 5.19
C VAL A 250 10.18 5.03 3.72
N PRO A 251 10.45 3.74 3.40
CA PRO A 251 10.76 3.32 2.04
C PRO A 251 9.51 3.05 1.16
N LEU A 252 8.31 3.57 1.49
CA LEU A 252 7.11 3.25 0.73
C LEU A 252 6.85 4.28 -0.38
N ARG A 253 6.70 3.81 -1.62
CA ARG A 253 6.21 4.61 -2.77
C ARG A 253 4.95 3.99 -3.36
N ALA A 254 4.10 4.82 -3.97
CA ALA A 254 2.86 4.35 -4.59
C ALA A 254 2.97 4.27 -6.11
N CYS A 255 2.38 3.23 -6.69
CA CYS A 255 2.11 3.16 -8.12
C CYS A 255 0.67 2.67 -8.36
N VAL A 256 0.11 3.05 -9.50
CA VAL A 256 -1.29 2.80 -9.83
C VAL A 256 -1.44 2.35 -11.27
N SER A 257 -2.35 1.40 -11.52
CA SER A 257 -2.79 1.00 -12.85
C SER A 257 -4.30 1.21 -12.96
N LEU A 258 -4.74 1.79 -14.07
CA LEU A 258 -6.14 2.12 -14.35
C LEU A 258 -6.82 1.11 -15.27
N GLY A 259 -6.08 0.53 -16.22
CA GLY A 259 -6.64 -0.53 -17.06
C GLY A 259 -7.58 -0.10 -18.17
N LEU A 260 -7.29 1.01 -18.82
CA LEU A 260 -8.08 1.54 -19.92
C LEU A 260 -7.37 1.40 -21.27
N GLU A 261 -8.12 1.03 -22.31
CA GLU A 261 -7.66 1.05 -23.69
C GLU A 261 -8.51 2.01 -24.54
N PRO A 262 -7.90 2.74 -25.50
CA PRO A 262 -8.65 3.63 -26.37
C PRO A 262 -9.52 2.82 -27.35
N ILE A 263 -10.79 3.19 -27.46
CA ILE A 263 -11.74 2.63 -28.45
C ILE A 263 -12.03 3.60 -29.60
N SER A 264 -11.64 4.86 -29.46
CA SER A 264 -11.70 5.85 -30.53
C SER A 264 -10.29 6.21 -30.99
N PRO A 265 -10.15 6.73 -32.23
CA PRO A 265 -8.96 7.50 -32.60
C PRO A 265 -8.75 8.65 -31.60
N LEU A 266 -7.47 8.90 -31.30
CA LEU A 266 -7.07 10.07 -30.52
C LEU A 266 -7.20 11.31 -31.41
N VAL A 267 -7.79 12.37 -30.85
CA VAL A 267 -8.01 13.65 -31.55
C VAL A 267 -7.32 14.78 -30.80
N THR A 268 -6.98 15.86 -31.49
CA THR A 268 -6.42 17.06 -30.88
C THR A 268 -7.51 18.11 -30.72
N VAL A 269 -7.59 18.77 -29.58
CA VAL A 269 -8.52 19.88 -29.35
C VAL A 269 -8.05 21.09 -30.14
N GLU A 270 -8.88 21.59 -31.06
CA GLU A 270 -8.57 22.76 -31.88
C GLU A 270 -9.12 24.05 -31.28
N THR A 271 -10.30 23.96 -30.66
CA THR A 271 -10.98 25.12 -30.09
C THR A 271 -11.77 24.67 -28.88
N ALA A 272 -11.43 25.24 -27.73
CA ALA A 272 -12.13 25.00 -26.48
C ALA A 272 -12.09 26.24 -25.59
N THR A 273 -13.11 26.39 -24.76
CA THR A 273 -13.23 27.51 -23.81
C THR A 273 -13.54 26.97 -22.42
N TRP A 274 -12.82 27.44 -21.42
CA TRP A 274 -13.17 27.18 -20.03
C TRP A 274 -14.45 27.95 -19.67
N ALA A 275 -15.46 27.22 -19.19
CA ALA A 275 -16.66 27.79 -18.61
C ALA A 275 -16.48 28.04 -17.10
N SER A 276 -15.63 27.25 -16.43
CA SER A 276 -15.19 27.43 -15.04
C SER A 276 -13.82 26.75 -14.81
N ASP A 277 -13.32 26.73 -13.58
CA ASP A 277 -12.07 26.06 -13.21
C ASP A 277 -12.10 24.53 -13.41
N SER A 278 -13.29 23.94 -13.57
CA SER A 278 -13.47 22.49 -13.74
C SER A 278 -14.34 22.13 -14.94
N GLU A 279 -14.82 23.11 -15.72
CA GLU A 279 -15.77 22.90 -16.81
C GLU A 279 -15.21 23.51 -18.10
N MET A 280 -15.16 22.69 -19.15
CA MET A 280 -14.63 23.09 -20.45
C MET A 280 -15.61 22.74 -21.56
N ASP A 281 -15.88 23.71 -22.44
CA ASP A 281 -16.64 23.51 -23.66
C ASP A 281 -15.70 23.31 -24.85
N VAL A 282 -15.68 22.09 -25.40
CA VAL A 282 -14.91 21.71 -26.58
C VAL A 282 -15.78 21.84 -27.83
N VAL A 283 -15.33 22.65 -28.80
CA VAL A 283 -16.11 22.96 -30.00
C VAL A 283 -15.64 22.11 -31.18
N MET A 284 -14.35 22.19 -31.49
CA MET A 284 -13.74 21.54 -32.65
C MET A 284 -12.58 20.66 -32.21
N VAL A 285 -12.45 19.51 -32.88
CA VAL A 285 -11.31 18.60 -32.72
C VAL A 285 -10.72 18.27 -34.08
N ARG A 286 -9.42 18.02 -34.12
CA ARG A 286 -8.69 17.57 -35.30
C ARG A 286 -8.41 16.08 -35.22
N GLN A 287 -8.77 15.36 -36.29
CA GLN A 287 -8.47 13.96 -36.51
C GLN A 287 -7.67 13.83 -37.82
N GLY A 288 -6.35 13.66 -37.71
CA GLY A 288 -5.45 13.73 -38.86
C GLY A 288 -5.46 15.15 -39.46
N ASP A 289 -5.71 15.26 -40.77
CA ASP A 289 -5.78 16.56 -41.46
C ASP A 289 -7.17 17.21 -41.42
N SER A 290 -8.16 16.52 -40.85
CA SER A 290 -9.55 16.98 -40.82
C SER A 290 -9.93 17.60 -39.48
N VAL A 291 -10.58 18.75 -39.52
CA VAL A 291 -11.19 19.38 -38.35
C VAL A 291 -12.69 19.08 -38.38
N VAL A 292 -13.18 18.43 -37.32
CA VAL A 292 -14.56 17.98 -37.18
C VAL A 292 -15.18 18.54 -35.90
N ALA A 293 -16.51 18.69 -35.89
CA ALA A 293 -17.21 19.06 -34.67
C ALA A 293 -17.01 17.98 -33.60
N ALA A 294 -16.68 18.38 -32.37
CA ALA A 294 -16.43 17.45 -31.26
C ALA A 294 -17.61 16.50 -31.01
N THR A 295 -18.82 16.99 -31.28
CA THR A 295 -20.08 16.25 -31.12
C THR A 295 -20.24 15.13 -32.15
N HIS A 296 -19.73 15.32 -33.37
CA HIS A 296 -19.71 14.28 -34.40
C HIS A 296 -18.67 13.20 -34.10
N TRP A 297 -17.54 13.56 -33.49
CA TRP A 297 -16.58 12.58 -32.98
C TRP A 297 -17.20 11.73 -31.85
N LEU A 298 -17.93 12.36 -30.93
CA LEU A 298 -18.51 11.70 -29.76
C LEU A 298 -19.68 10.77 -30.06
N SER A 299 -20.32 10.84 -31.23
CA SER A 299 -21.40 9.90 -31.58
C SER A 299 -20.96 8.43 -31.57
N HIS A 300 -19.65 8.19 -31.52
CA HIS A 300 -19.02 6.86 -31.42
C HIS A 300 -18.55 6.53 -30.00
N ALA A 301 -18.70 7.44 -29.04
CA ALA A 301 -18.14 7.35 -27.69
C ALA A 301 -19.13 6.86 -26.63
N SER A 302 -20.35 6.47 -27.02
CA SER A 302 -21.42 6.05 -26.08
C SER A 302 -21.07 4.82 -25.23
N GLU A 303 -19.99 4.11 -25.56
CA GLU A 303 -19.57 2.87 -24.91
C GLU A 303 -18.34 3.05 -23.99
N GLY A 304 -17.88 4.28 -23.74
CA GLY A 304 -16.66 4.51 -22.96
C GLY A 304 -16.62 5.80 -22.15
N THR A 305 -15.48 6.02 -21.48
CA THR A 305 -15.15 7.22 -20.72
C THR A 305 -14.23 8.11 -21.52
N ILE A 306 -14.45 9.42 -21.50
CA ILE A 306 -13.57 10.37 -22.19
C ILE A 306 -12.32 10.60 -21.34
N GLY A 307 -11.16 10.57 -21.98
CA GLY A 307 -9.91 11.01 -21.38
C GLY A 307 -9.33 12.21 -22.14
N ILE A 308 -8.70 13.12 -21.42
CA ILE A 308 -7.96 14.26 -21.97
C ILE A 308 -6.53 14.30 -21.43
N LYS A 309 -5.57 14.55 -22.30
CA LYS A 309 -4.15 14.71 -21.99
C LYS A 309 -3.72 16.10 -22.42
N PHE A 310 -3.47 16.98 -21.47
CA PHE A 310 -2.94 18.32 -21.74
C PHE A 310 -1.45 18.24 -22.09
N SER A 311 -0.95 19.28 -22.76
CA SER A 311 0.48 19.39 -23.07
C SER A 311 1.33 19.31 -21.81
N GLY A 312 2.38 18.48 -21.83
CA GLY A 312 3.29 18.26 -20.71
C GLY A 312 2.83 17.24 -19.66
N GLN A 313 1.62 16.68 -19.77
CA GLN A 313 1.17 15.61 -18.89
C GLN A 313 1.67 14.23 -19.35
N SER A 314 1.86 13.32 -18.41
CA SER A 314 2.32 11.94 -18.65
C SER A 314 1.21 11.05 -19.25
N GLY A 315 -0.06 11.28 -18.91
CA GLY A 315 -1.18 10.45 -19.36
C GLY A 315 -2.51 11.20 -19.44
N PHE A 316 -3.55 10.49 -19.84
CA PHE A 316 -4.90 11.01 -19.96
C PHE A 316 -5.59 11.02 -18.60
N GLN A 317 -6.06 12.20 -18.20
CA GLN A 317 -7.00 12.37 -17.11
C GLN A 317 -8.40 12.02 -17.60
N LEU A 318 -9.15 11.24 -16.81
CA LEU A 318 -10.54 10.93 -17.12
C LEU A 318 -11.44 12.13 -16.83
N VAL A 319 -12.39 12.34 -17.72
CA VAL A 319 -13.50 13.28 -17.59
C VAL A 319 -14.54 12.66 -16.66
N GLU A 320 -15.00 13.42 -15.66
CA GLU A 320 -16.02 12.97 -14.70
C GLU A 320 -17.39 12.87 -15.33
N ASP A 321 -17.74 13.90 -16.11
CA ASP A 321 -19.01 14.00 -16.81
C ASP A 321 -18.81 14.69 -18.15
N ALA A 322 -19.54 14.22 -19.15
CA ALA A 322 -19.50 14.76 -20.49
C ALA A 322 -20.92 14.88 -21.03
N SER A 323 -21.28 16.09 -21.45
CA SER A 323 -22.61 16.37 -21.98
C SER A 323 -22.54 17.12 -23.30
N PHE A 324 -23.55 16.87 -24.13
CA PHE A 324 -23.78 17.64 -25.35
C PHE A 324 -24.56 18.91 -25.00
N THR A 325 -24.06 20.06 -25.45
CA THR A 325 -24.77 21.33 -25.34
C THR A 325 -24.80 22.04 -26.70
N VAL A 326 -25.77 22.93 -26.88
CA VAL A 326 -25.81 23.86 -28.02
C VAL A 326 -25.79 25.25 -27.41
N GLY A 327 -24.77 26.04 -27.73
CA GLY A 327 -24.71 27.40 -27.19
C GLY A 327 -25.72 28.32 -27.87
N MET A 328 -25.83 29.54 -27.37
CA MET A 328 -26.77 30.55 -27.89
C MET A 328 -26.51 30.94 -29.36
N ASP A 329 -25.29 30.69 -29.85
CA ASP A 329 -24.89 30.86 -31.25
C ASP A 329 -25.34 29.70 -32.16
N GLY A 330 -26.02 28.69 -31.62
CA GLY A 330 -26.42 27.49 -32.34
C GLY A 330 -25.28 26.50 -32.59
N VAL A 331 -24.08 26.74 -32.06
CA VAL A 331 -22.91 25.88 -32.27
C VAL A 331 -22.95 24.72 -31.27
N PRO A 332 -22.94 23.45 -31.73
CA PRO A 332 -22.84 22.28 -30.86
C PRO A 332 -21.49 22.24 -30.14
N ARG A 333 -21.51 21.91 -28.84
CA ARG A 333 -20.34 21.81 -27.96
C ARG A 333 -20.36 20.51 -27.19
N LEU A 334 -19.19 19.95 -26.97
CA LEU A 334 -18.95 18.88 -26.00
C LEU A 334 -18.48 19.52 -24.71
N ARG A 335 -19.34 19.54 -23.71
CA ARG A 335 -19.02 20.02 -22.37
C ARG A 335 -18.39 18.89 -21.58
N VAL A 336 -17.19 19.10 -21.05
CA VAL A 336 -16.47 18.14 -20.22
C VAL A 336 -16.20 18.72 -18.84
N MET A 337 -16.45 17.91 -17.83
CA MET A 337 -16.17 18.20 -16.42
C MET A 337 -14.88 17.48 -16.02
N LEU A 338 -13.90 18.25 -15.55
CA LEU A 338 -12.61 17.78 -15.12
C LEU A 338 -12.41 18.10 -13.64
N GLU A 339 -12.21 17.06 -12.85
CA GLU A 339 -11.82 17.23 -11.46
C GLU A 339 -10.41 17.81 -11.38
N ASN A 340 -10.22 18.97 -10.74
CA ASN A 340 -8.91 19.58 -10.56
C ASN A 340 -8.15 19.78 -11.88
N ALA A 341 -8.78 20.41 -12.88
CA ALA A 341 -8.07 20.79 -14.10
C ALA A 341 -6.78 21.56 -13.76
N PRO A 342 -5.68 21.38 -14.53
CA PRO A 342 -4.45 22.08 -14.22
C PRO A 342 -4.68 23.59 -14.31
N ALA A 343 -4.28 24.32 -13.27
CA ALA A 343 -4.42 25.78 -13.26
C ALA A 343 -3.75 26.39 -14.49
N ASN A 344 -4.51 27.17 -15.27
CA ASN A 344 -4.07 27.78 -16.53
C ASN A 344 -3.74 26.78 -17.66
N ALA A 345 -4.27 25.56 -17.65
CA ALA A 345 -4.14 24.65 -18.78
C ALA A 345 -4.73 25.27 -20.04
N ASN A 346 -3.93 25.37 -21.11
CA ASN A 346 -4.47 25.65 -22.43
C ASN A 346 -5.12 24.36 -22.96
N PRO A 347 -6.44 24.35 -23.20
CA PRO A 347 -7.08 23.16 -23.72
C PRO A 347 -6.81 22.95 -25.21
N GLU A 348 -6.47 24.00 -25.94
CA GLU A 348 -6.07 23.88 -27.34
C GLU A 348 -4.73 23.14 -27.46
N GLY A 349 -4.68 22.17 -28.36
CA GLY A 349 -3.56 21.23 -28.49
C GLY A 349 -3.60 20.04 -27.52
N ALA A 350 -4.57 19.98 -26.59
CA ALA A 350 -4.75 18.79 -25.76
C ALA A 350 -5.20 17.59 -26.61
N THR A 351 -4.78 16.39 -26.22
CA THR A 351 -5.22 15.15 -26.89
C THR A 351 -6.43 14.58 -26.16
N MET A 352 -7.47 14.19 -26.88
CA MET A 352 -8.66 13.54 -26.34
C MET A 352 -8.86 12.16 -26.96
N GLY A 353 -9.49 11.26 -26.20
CA GLY A 353 -9.83 9.90 -26.62
C GLY A 353 -11.01 9.36 -25.83
N THR A 354 -11.70 8.36 -26.38
CA THR A 354 -12.66 7.55 -25.64
C THR A 354 -12.01 6.23 -25.25
N PHE A 355 -12.20 5.84 -24.00
CA PHE A 355 -11.56 4.69 -23.38
C PHE A 355 -12.57 3.70 -22.84
N VAL A 356 -12.23 2.42 -22.88
CA VAL A 356 -13.02 1.35 -22.28
C VAL A 356 -12.22 0.60 -21.23
N ALA A 357 -12.91 0.22 -20.16
CA ALA A 357 -12.43 -0.64 -19.10
C ALA A 357 -12.69 -2.10 -19.47
N THR A 358 -11.65 -2.86 -19.76
CA THR A 358 -11.73 -4.31 -19.97
C THR A 358 -10.69 -5.03 -19.14
N THR A 359 -10.97 -6.28 -18.77
CA THR A 359 -9.99 -7.13 -18.06
C THR A 359 -8.66 -7.18 -18.82
N ARG A 360 -8.70 -7.33 -20.15
CA ARG A 360 -7.52 -7.30 -20.99
C ARG A 360 -6.75 -5.98 -20.90
N ALA A 361 -7.45 -4.84 -20.96
CA ALA A 361 -6.84 -3.53 -20.80
C ALA A 361 -6.21 -3.34 -19.41
N ALA A 362 -6.90 -3.80 -18.35
CA ALA A 362 -6.41 -3.85 -16.98
C ALA A 362 -5.10 -4.65 -16.84
N VAL A 363 -5.04 -5.84 -17.43
CA VAL A 363 -3.82 -6.68 -17.44
C VAL A 363 -2.69 -6.01 -18.20
N SER A 364 -3.00 -5.46 -19.39
CA SER A 364 -1.99 -4.84 -20.26
C SER A 364 -1.38 -3.60 -19.61
N ASP A 365 -2.22 -2.73 -19.05
CA ASP A 365 -1.78 -1.52 -18.34
C ASP A 365 -0.98 -1.87 -17.08
N LEU A 366 -1.42 -2.90 -16.33
CA LEU A 366 -0.69 -3.39 -15.16
C LEU A 366 0.73 -3.82 -15.54
N HIS A 367 0.89 -4.66 -16.57
CA HIS A 367 2.22 -5.09 -17.00
C HIS A 367 3.11 -3.92 -17.40
N LYS A 368 2.58 -2.93 -18.14
CA LYS A 368 3.32 -1.72 -18.50
C LYS A 368 3.76 -0.92 -17.27
N MET A 369 2.88 -0.78 -16.27
CA MET A 369 3.22 -0.12 -15.01
C MET A 369 4.32 -0.88 -14.25
N LEU A 370 4.21 -2.21 -14.15
CA LEU A 370 5.21 -3.05 -13.48
C LEU A 370 6.55 -3.07 -14.23
N ASP A 371 6.54 -2.99 -15.57
CA ASP A 371 7.72 -2.82 -16.42
C ASP A 371 8.42 -1.49 -16.12
N ARG A 372 7.68 -0.38 -16.08
CA ARG A 372 8.20 0.94 -15.70
C ARG A 372 8.80 0.92 -14.31
N LEU A 373 8.10 0.33 -13.33
CA LEU A 373 8.59 0.18 -11.96
C LEU A 373 9.91 -0.59 -11.93
N LYS A 374 10.02 -1.73 -12.61
CA LYS A 374 11.26 -2.50 -12.67
C LYS A 374 12.40 -1.71 -13.33
N ALA A 375 12.11 -0.97 -14.40
CA ALA A 375 13.09 -0.13 -15.07
C ALA A 375 13.59 1.00 -14.16
N HIS A 376 12.68 1.69 -13.46
CA HIS A 376 13.01 2.72 -12.47
C HIS A 376 13.93 2.19 -11.38
N LEU A 377 13.58 1.04 -10.80
CA LEU A 377 14.37 0.43 -9.74
C LEU A 377 15.78 0.08 -10.22
N ALA A 378 15.91 -0.47 -11.42
CA ALA A 378 17.22 -0.78 -12.01
C ALA A 378 18.05 0.50 -12.26
N GLN A 379 17.44 1.60 -12.70
CA GLN A 379 18.12 2.87 -12.94
C GLN A 379 18.65 3.51 -11.65
N ASN A 380 17.98 3.28 -10.52
CA ASN A 380 18.32 3.90 -9.23
C ASN A 380 19.11 2.95 -8.30
N ASP A 381 19.50 1.77 -8.76
CA ASP A 381 20.12 0.71 -7.92
C ASP A 381 19.24 0.39 -6.70
N GLU A 382 17.94 0.23 -6.93
CA GLU A 382 16.91 -0.03 -5.92
C GLU A 382 16.26 -1.42 -6.14
N ARG A 383 15.62 -1.95 -5.10
CA ARG A 383 14.81 -3.17 -5.16
C ARG A 383 13.56 -3.07 -4.31
N VAL A 384 12.53 -3.81 -4.69
CA VAL A 384 11.32 -3.99 -3.86
C VAL A 384 11.62 -4.99 -2.74
N LEU A 385 11.12 -4.73 -1.54
CA LEU A 385 11.15 -5.65 -0.40
C LEU A 385 9.82 -6.38 -0.19
N ALA A 386 8.71 -5.66 -0.29
CA ALA A 386 7.36 -6.20 -0.35
C ALA A 386 6.39 -5.14 -0.88
N GLY A 387 5.10 -5.43 -0.93
CA GLY A 387 4.08 -4.43 -1.20
C GLY A 387 2.73 -4.68 -0.55
N LEU A 388 1.99 -3.59 -0.41
CA LEU A 388 0.56 -3.57 -0.14
C LEU A 388 -0.18 -3.37 -1.46
N MET A 389 -1.33 -4.02 -1.63
CA MET A 389 -2.15 -3.91 -2.83
C MET A 389 -3.63 -3.71 -2.50
N PHE A 390 -4.24 -2.73 -3.17
CA PHE A 390 -5.68 -2.48 -3.13
C PHE A 390 -6.18 -2.50 -4.57
N SER A 391 -6.93 -3.54 -4.94
CA SER A 391 -7.40 -3.74 -6.31
C SER A 391 -8.92 -3.64 -6.37
N CYS A 392 -9.48 -3.06 -7.42
CA CYS A 392 -10.92 -3.03 -7.60
C CYS A 392 -11.51 -4.43 -7.72
N SER A 393 -12.61 -4.71 -7.01
CA SER A 393 -13.33 -5.98 -7.14
C SER A 393 -13.75 -6.32 -8.58
N ALA A 394 -13.94 -5.32 -9.45
CA ALA A 394 -14.24 -5.52 -10.86
C ALA A 394 -13.06 -6.06 -11.70
N ARG A 395 -11.83 -6.00 -11.17
CA ARG A 395 -10.61 -6.60 -11.76
C ARG A 395 -10.40 -8.04 -11.30
N GLY A 396 -11.13 -8.46 -10.27
CA GLY A 396 -11.04 -9.79 -9.70
C GLY A 396 -11.68 -10.87 -10.56
N PRO A 397 -11.54 -12.15 -10.16
CA PRO A 397 -12.15 -13.27 -10.86
C PRO A 397 -13.66 -13.09 -10.94
N HIS A 398 -14.19 -12.89 -12.15
CA HIS A 398 -15.62 -12.73 -12.37
C HIS A 398 -16.19 -13.99 -13.04
N PRO A 399 -17.27 -14.61 -12.50
CA PRO A 399 -17.79 -15.89 -13.00
C PRO A 399 -18.14 -15.88 -14.49
N MET A 400 -18.50 -14.71 -15.02
CA MET A 400 -18.90 -14.56 -16.43
C MET A 400 -17.72 -14.31 -17.38
N THR A 401 -16.55 -13.92 -16.89
CA THR A 401 -15.38 -13.67 -17.73
C THR A 401 -14.40 -14.82 -17.56
N LYS A 402 -14.31 -15.70 -18.57
CA LYS A 402 -13.30 -16.77 -18.60
C LYS A 402 -11.84 -16.25 -18.61
N GLU A 403 -11.67 -14.94 -18.76
CA GLU A 403 -10.38 -14.25 -18.88
C GLU A 403 -9.67 -13.99 -17.54
N THR A 404 -10.32 -14.21 -16.41
CA THR A 404 -9.76 -13.86 -15.10
C THR A 404 -9.30 -15.10 -14.35
N GLY A 405 -7.99 -15.38 -14.38
CA GLY A 405 -7.37 -16.23 -13.36
C GLY A 405 -7.54 -15.61 -11.97
N PRO A 406 -7.47 -16.42 -10.89
CA PRO A 406 -7.52 -15.87 -9.54
C PRO A 406 -6.35 -14.91 -9.32
N MET A 407 -6.64 -13.76 -8.70
CA MET A 407 -5.62 -12.82 -8.18
C MET A 407 -4.68 -12.29 -9.25
N LEU A 408 -5.23 -11.91 -10.40
CA LEU A 408 -4.45 -11.50 -11.56
C LEU A 408 -3.45 -10.38 -11.24
N ASP A 409 -3.88 -9.37 -10.48
CA ASP A 409 -3.02 -8.26 -10.09
C ASP A 409 -1.85 -8.73 -9.18
N ALA A 410 -2.15 -9.49 -8.12
CA ALA A 410 -1.14 -10.02 -7.22
C ALA A 410 -0.16 -10.97 -7.92
N ARG A 411 -0.66 -11.81 -8.84
CA ARG A 411 0.15 -12.73 -9.61
C ARG A 411 1.12 -12.01 -10.53
N ALA A 412 0.64 -11.00 -11.28
CA ALA A 412 1.50 -10.22 -12.14
C ALA A 412 2.61 -9.51 -11.36
N PHE A 413 2.31 -9.01 -10.15
CA PHE A 413 3.31 -8.45 -9.25
C PHE A 413 4.33 -9.50 -8.79
N GLN A 414 3.86 -10.67 -8.34
CA GLN A 414 4.72 -11.79 -7.92
C GLN A 414 5.63 -12.27 -9.05
N ASP A 415 5.09 -12.49 -10.24
CA ASP A 415 5.84 -12.91 -11.42
C ASP A 415 6.92 -11.87 -11.79
N LYS A 416 6.66 -10.59 -11.52
CA LYS A 416 7.60 -9.50 -11.84
C LYS A 416 8.76 -9.37 -10.86
N PHE A 417 8.46 -9.44 -9.56
CA PHE A 417 9.40 -9.06 -8.49
C PHE A 417 9.82 -10.22 -7.59
N GLY A 418 9.01 -11.28 -7.47
CA GLY A 418 9.31 -12.44 -6.62
C GLY A 418 9.29 -12.14 -5.11
N VAL A 419 8.75 -10.99 -4.71
CA VAL A 419 8.75 -10.50 -3.32
C VAL A 419 7.36 -10.56 -2.70
N PRO A 420 7.26 -10.61 -1.37
CA PRO A 420 5.96 -10.70 -0.72
C PRO A 420 5.02 -9.55 -1.08
N LEU A 421 3.73 -9.86 -1.12
CA LEU A 421 2.66 -8.90 -1.37
C LEU A 421 1.44 -9.31 -0.53
N ILE A 422 0.81 -8.37 0.18
CA ILE A 422 -0.52 -8.58 0.74
C ILE A 422 -1.51 -7.53 0.21
N GLY A 423 -2.78 -7.89 0.17
CA GLY A 423 -3.81 -7.00 -0.35
C GLY A 423 -5.21 -7.57 -0.26
N PHE A 424 -6.15 -6.91 -0.91
CA PHE A 424 -7.52 -7.38 -1.07
C PHE A 424 -8.22 -6.70 -2.25
N TYR A 425 -9.38 -7.24 -2.64
CA TYR A 425 -10.28 -6.54 -3.55
C TYR A 425 -11.12 -5.49 -2.81
N ALA A 426 -10.83 -4.21 -3.06
CA ALA A 426 -11.46 -3.07 -2.44
C ALA A 426 -12.75 -2.65 -3.15
N GLY A 427 -13.67 -2.05 -2.40
CA GLY A 427 -14.86 -1.38 -2.93
C GLY A 427 -14.59 0.03 -3.49
N GLY A 428 -13.31 0.38 -3.63
CA GLY A 428 -12.79 1.68 -4.01
C GLY A 428 -11.35 1.78 -3.52
N GLU A 429 -10.46 2.15 -4.42
CA GLU A 429 -9.03 2.26 -4.16
C GLU A 429 -8.70 3.69 -3.76
N ILE A 430 -7.78 3.84 -2.82
CA ILE A 430 -7.24 5.13 -2.42
C ILE A 430 -5.80 5.15 -2.87
N GLY A 431 -5.42 6.12 -3.68
CA GLY A 431 -4.06 6.20 -4.20
C GLY A 431 -3.86 7.41 -5.10
N PRO A 432 -2.64 7.63 -5.63
CA PRO A 432 -2.40 8.64 -6.65
C PRO A 432 -3.43 8.53 -7.78
N ARG A 433 -3.91 9.68 -8.27
CA ARG A 433 -4.89 9.72 -9.34
C ARG A 433 -4.39 8.96 -10.56
N ALA A 434 -5.11 7.91 -10.91
CA ALA A 434 -4.78 7.08 -12.04
C ALA A 434 -5.05 7.83 -13.36
N ARG A 435 -4.18 7.59 -14.34
CA ARG A 435 -4.28 8.17 -15.68
C ARG A 435 -4.22 7.05 -16.70
N ALA A 436 -4.92 7.20 -17.82
CA ALA A 436 -4.84 6.24 -18.91
C ALA A 436 -3.62 6.54 -19.78
N LEU A 437 -3.02 5.49 -20.37
CA LEU A 437 -1.86 5.60 -21.26
C LEU A 437 -0.75 6.51 -20.71
N VAL A 438 -0.35 6.27 -19.46
CA VAL A 438 0.77 7.00 -18.84
C VAL A 438 2.05 6.68 -19.59
N ASP A 439 2.78 7.72 -19.98
CA ASP A 439 4.14 7.69 -20.49
C ASP A 439 5.08 8.23 -19.40
N GLY A 440 6.21 7.56 -19.13
CA GLY A 440 7.24 8.10 -18.24
C GLY A 440 7.40 7.34 -16.92
N GLU A 441 7.35 8.08 -15.81
CA GLU A 441 7.75 7.63 -14.46
C GLU A 441 6.90 6.46 -13.93
N ALA A 442 7.49 5.66 -13.04
CA ALA A 442 6.83 4.55 -12.39
C ALA A 442 5.94 4.96 -11.22
N PHE A 443 6.27 6.09 -10.58
CA PHE A 443 5.59 6.60 -9.40
C PHE A 443 4.85 7.88 -9.75
N GLU A 444 3.57 7.94 -9.37
CA GLU A 444 2.77 9.13 -9.61
C GLU A 444 2.75 9.96 -8.33
N SER A 445 3.27 11.18 -8.40
CA SER A 445 3.27 12.14 -7.28
C SER A 445 1.99 12.99 -7.22
N SER A 446 0.96 12.62 -8.00
CA SER A 446 -0.32 13.30 -7.99
C SER A 446 -0.99 13.18 -6.62
N ARG A 447 -1.87 14.14 -6.29
CA ARG A 447 -2.75 14.02 -5.12
C ARG A 447 -3.53 12.71 -5.19
N ALA A 448 -3.65 12.05 -4.05
CA ALA A 448 -4.44 10.86 -3.94
C ALA A 448 -5.93 11.19 -4.10
N VAL A 449 -6.70 10.20 -4.53
CA VAL A 449 -8.14 10.25 -4.67
C VAL A 449 -8.75 8.90 -4.32
N VAL A 450 -10.05 8.89 -4.05
CA VAL A 450 -10.84 7.65 -4.10
C VAL A 450 -11.22 7.41 -5.55
N GLN A 451 -10.87 6.25 -6.09
CA GLN A 451 -11.08 5.89 -7.48
C GLN A 451 -11.53 4.44 -7.62
N GLY A 452 -12.05 4.10 -8.79
CA GLY A 452 -12.56 2.77 -9.11
C GLY A 452 -11.92 2.20 -10.37
N TYR A 453 -12.04 0.89 -10.54
CA TYR A 453 -11.44 0.12 -11.62
C TYR A 453 -9.89 0.17 -11.65
N THR A 454 -9.26 0.58 -10.56
CA THR A 454 -7.80 0.66 -10.47
C THR A 454 -7.20 -0.48 -9.66
N VAL A 455 -5.89 -0.60 -9.71
CA VAL A 455 -5.11 -1.24 -8.64
C VAL A 455 -4.04 -0.26 -8.17
N VAL A 456 -3.97 -0.05 -6.85
CA VAL A 456 -2.98 0.77 -6.18
C VAL A 456 -2.03 -0.14 -5.40
N TYR A 457 -0.73 0.01 -5.65
CA TYR A 457 0.32 -0.63 -4.86
C TYR A 457 1.04 0.38 -3.99
N GLY A 458 1.30 0.01 -2.74
CA GLY A 458 2.34 0.63 -1.91
C GLY A 458 3.54 -0.30 -1.86
N VAL A 459 4.64 0.05 -2.52
CA VAL A 459 5.85 -0.78 -2.60
C VAL A 459 6.91 -0.27 -1.65
N PHE A 460 7.47 -1.17 -0.83
CA PHE A 460 8.60 -0.86 0.04
C PHE A 460 9.90 -1.04 -0.75
N ILE A 461 10.64 0.04 -0.97
CA ILE A 461 11.82 0.10 -1.84
C ILE A 461 13.07 0.43 -1.03
N VAL A 462 14.12 -0.37 -1.19
CA VAL A 462 15.42 -0.11 -0.58
C VAL A 462 16.52 -0.13 -1.64
N PRO A 463 17.67 0.51 -1.39
CA PRO A 463 18.83 0.35 -2.27
C PRO A 463 19.25 -1.11 -2.38
N HIS A 464 19.69 -1.54 -3.56
CA HIS A 464 20.20 -2.89 -3.82
C HIS A 464 21.45 -3.16 -2.98
N ASN A 465 22.31 -2.14 -2.82
CA ASN A 465 23.56 -2.20 -2.07
C ASN A 465 23.46 -1.75 -0.60
N SER A 466 22.25 -1.58 -0.04
CA SER A 466 22.12 -1.22 1.37
C SER A 466 22.64 -2.31 2.34
N PHE A 467 23.08 -3.46 1.82
CA PHE A 467 23.82 -4.48 2.58
C PHE A 467 24.93 -5.15 1.75
N SER A 468 26.07 -4.48 1.59
CA SER A 468 27.34 -5.18 1.84
C SER A 468 27.57 -5.12 3.35
N PRO A 469 27.59 -6.23 4.09
CA PRO A 469 27.83 -6.22 5.54
C PRO A 469 29.21 -5.67 5.96
N LEU A 470 30.04 -5.07 5.08
CA LEU A 470 31.48 -5.05 5.27
C LEU A 470 32.25 -4.00 4.43
N GLU A 471 31.92 -2.71 4.51
CA GLU A 471 32.89 -1.64 4.14
C GLU A 471 32.93 -0.45 5.12
N LEU A 472 32.49 -0.66 6.37
CA LEU A 472 32.74 0.28 7.48
C LEU A 472 33.68 -0.38 8.50
N TYR A 473 34.91 -0.68 8.08
CA TYR A 473 36.03 -0.90 9.00
C TYR A 473 36.99 0.28 8.93
N GLY A 474 36.65 1.34 9.67
CA GLY A 474 37.64 2.10 10.40
C GLY A 474 37.96 1.34 11.70
N ASN A 475 38.92 0.41 11.65
CA ASN A 475 39.66 -0.18 12.77
C ASN A 475 38.89 -0.52 14.07
N VAL A 476 38.17 -1.64 14.10
CA VAL A 476 37.90 -2.33 15.37
C VAL A 476 39.22 -2.95 15.85
N THR A 477 39.86 -2.36 16.86
CA THR A 477 41.12 -2.86 17.41
C THR A 477 40.90 -4.12 18.27
N ALA A 478 41.97 -4.88 18.49
CA ALA A 478 41.96 -6.03 19.41
C ALA A 478 41.53 -5.63 20.84
N GLU A 479 41.75 -4.37 21.21
CA GLU A 479 41.37 -3.80 22.50
C GLU A 479 39.85 -3.71 22.70
N HIS A 480 39.10 -3.24 21.68
CA HIS A 480 37.64 -3.23 21.73
C HIS A 480 37.07 -4.65 21.91
N THR A 481 37.70 -5.64 21.28
CA THR A 481 37.30 -7.05 21.39
C THR A 481 37.57 -7.63 22.78
N ALA A 482 38.66 -7.22 23.43
CA ALA A 482 38.99 -7.63 24.80
C ALA A 482 38.00 -7.06 25.82
N ARG A 483 37.65 -5.77 25.69
CA ARG A 483 36.71 -5.08 26.59
C ARG A 483 35.31 -5.70 26.57
N ILE A 484 34.80 -6.05 25.38
CA ILE A 484 33.50 -6.72 25.24
C ILE A 484 33.52 -8.11 25.90
N ARG A 485 34.62 -8.85 25.76
CA ARG A 485 34.78 -10.18 26.38
C ARG A 485 34.78 -10.12 27.90
N ASP A 486 35.55 -9.20 28.47
CA ASP A 486 35.65 -9.06 29.92
C ASP A 486 34.32 -8.59 30.53
N PHE A 487 33.59 -7.71 29.84
CA PHE A 487 32.23 -7.30 30.22
C PHE A 487 31.26 -8.49 30.25
N LEU A 488 31.22 -9.31 29.20
CA LEU A 488 30.36 -10.50 29.13
C LEU A 488 30.73 -11.58 30.16
N ALA A 489 31.99 -11.62 30.59
CA ALA A 489 32.45 -12.49 31.67
C ALA A 489 32.15 -11.94 33.08
N GLY A 490 31.41 -10.83 33.19
CA GLY A 490 31.07 -10.20 34.47
C GLY A 490 32.26 -9.53 35.17
N LYS A 491 33.39 -9.34 34.48
CA LYS A 491 34.53 -8.60 35.04
C LYS A 491 34.21 -7.11 34.96
N ARG A 492 34.20 -6.45 36.11
CA ARG A 492 34.05 -4.99 36.16
C ARG A 492 35.25 -4.35 35.47
N PRO A 493 35.05 -3.32 34.62
CA PRO A 493 36.17 -2.58 34.07
C PRO A 493 36.93 -1.92 35.23
N LEU A 494 38.25 -2.11 35.24
CA LEU A 494 39.17 -1.41 36.14
C LEU A 494 39.22 0.07 35.72
N TYR A 495 38.25 0.85 36.18
CA TYR A 495 38.39 2.30 36.23
C TYR A 495 38.73 2.68 37.66
N ASP A 496 40.02 2.59 37.96
CA ASP A 496 40.69 3.35 39.01
C ASP A 496 42.18 3.39 38.65
N GLN A 497 42.53 4.31 37.74
CA GLN A 497 43.82 4.99 37.60
C GLN A 497 43.72 6.12 36.58
#